data_AF-A0A1Z8SHR7-F1
#
_entry.id   AF-A0A1Z8SHR7-F1
#
_cell.length_a   1.000
_cell.length_b   1.000
_cell.length_c   1.000
_cell.angle_alpha   90.00
_cell.angle_beta   90.00
_cell.angle_gamma   90.00
#
_symmetry.space_group_name_H-M   'P 1'
#
loop_
_entity.id
_entity.type
_entity.pdbx_description
1 polymer ?
#
loop_
_entity_poly.entity_id
_entity_poly.type
_entity_poly.pdbx_seq_one_letter_code
_entity_poly.pdbx_strand_id
1 'polypeptide(L)'
;MSRPCVNCSQKRASKGPFRSLKLLTLAVFGLFSGSSTELHADEVWLRNGHQLTGKIISIDMEKLVLEVPEGKLTLKRSQVDYVVRIPAKESMLEECNRRLLGGFPGSALSYLRKEYILDQDCPAILDLYRKCLIAEIDQLLLLDSSEAALLLWRELSSLPGNDGDLSSLRSRVLKEQDRLMEYELMVLRSIELGSPREALQHLQSLEERFPSESQSWTLVYEEQSLMAAQDSLQLRDFSSLHETLMNLLKRSPHYWTHCRSALTLAAIHGHGIAIEDTLTILPDSPAVHLALAHQSGRSETPIQMGSHLERVTELVGGEINSKEIERELTENAFLELRGLHKTREDFQSIATKWLDRFWSRYAFPGSPPKIPAIVEHPTQEALDDYLGSPGDSIRLESIGEYGKIEQLVLHLVTAEPMLSQDGLPRELFRSLIERSFGVSRCPAWLEEGLATLARGPLAANRDDWLLEKALLEGRIPDISDLITMEEFSSELLRAACGSVVETILESTPRTLIPLKLKRIRDEGLERFLRRHTEIDTLHKLQQRWIGDLRQRRG
;
A
#
# COMPACT_ATOMS: atom_id res chain seq x y z
N MET A 1 -11.90 3.47 -26.72
CA MET A 1 -10.95 4.41 -27.36
C MET A 1 -10.50 5.42 -26.32
N SER A 2 -9.32 5.20 -25.75
CA SER A 2 -8.71 6.03 -24.72
C SER A 2 -8.24 7.36 -25.31
N ARG A 3 -8.77 8.47 -24.81
CA ARG A 3 -8.18 9.80 -25.04
C ARG A 3 -6.83 9.83 -24.29
N PRO A 4 -5.72 10.23 -24.91
CA PRO A 4 -4.53 10.57 -24.13
C PRO A 4 -4.88 11.79 -23.26
N CYS A 5 -4.68 11.67 -21.95
CA CYS A 5 -4.79 12.75 -20.97
C CYS A 5 -3.65 13.75 -21.16
N VAL A 6 -3.68 14.50 -22.26
CA VAL A 6 -2.75 15.58 -22.55
C VAL A 6 -3.63 16.74 -22.97
N ASN A 7 -3.64 17.81 -22.17
CA ASN A 7 -4.48 18.98 -22.42
C ASN A 7 -4.02 19.68 -23.70
N CYS A 8 -4.64 19.29 -24.81
CA CYS A 8 -4.37 19.82 -26.14
C CYS A 8 -5.32 20.99 -26.44
N SER A 9 -4.81 22.09 -26.98
CA SER A 9 -5.67 23.19 -27.47
C SER A 9 -6.31 22.84 -28.82
N GLN A 10 -7.56 23.26 -29.06
CA GLN A 10 -8.29 23.03 -30.31
C GLN A 10 -8.58 24.37 -31.02
N LYS A 11 -8.54 24.38 -32.35
CA LYS A 11 -8.70 25.57 -33.20
C LYS A 11 -9.99 26.34 -32.89
N ARG A 12 -9.89 27.62 -32.47
CA ARG A 12 -11.02 28.56 -32.55
C ARG A 12 -11.36 28.77 -34.03
N ALA A 13 -12.60 28.45 -34.41
CA ALA A 13 -13.11 28.67 -35.74
C ALA A 13 -13.22 30.19 -36.03
N SER A 14 -12.19 30.77 -36.63
CA SER A 14 -12.32 32.04 -37.38
C SER A 14 -12.55 31.72 -38.85
N LYS A 15 -13.66 32.25 -39.38
CA LYS A 15 -14.05 32.17 -40.78
C LYS A 15 -12.93 32.74 -41.66
N GLY A 16 -12.50 31.97 -42.66
CA GLY A 16 -11.70 32.47 -43.78
C GLY A 16 -12.48 33.44 -44.67
N PRO A 17 -11.86 33.98 -45.74
CA PRO A 17 -11.56 33.09 -46.87
C PRO A 17 -10.19 33.26 -47.55
N PHE A 18 -9.59 32.11 -47.83
CA PHE A 18 -8.95 31.66 -49.08
C PHE A 18 -8.38 32.62 -50.15
N ARG A 19 -7.22 32.17 -50.66
CA ARG A 19 -6.63 32.27 -52.03
C ARG A 19 -5.77 33.51 -52.34
N SER A 20 -4.45 33.35 -52.20
CA SER A 20 -3.52 33.19 -53.33
C SER A 20 -2.07 33.38 -52.86
N LEU A 21 -1.25 32.32 -52.95
CA LEU A 21 0.06 32.38 -53.62
C LEU A 21 0.61 30.94 -53.67
N LYS A 22 0.61 30.37 -54.87
CA LYS A 22 1.55 29.33 -55.27
C LYS A 22 2.89 30.02 -55.56
N LEU A 23 3.98 29.54 -54.96
CA LEU A 23 5.43 29.71 -55.26
C LEU A 23 6.13 29.50 -53.89
N LEU A 24 7.10 28.63 -53.65
CA LEU A 24 7.99 27.84 -54.49
C LEU A 24 8.55 26.71 -53.59
N THR A 25 8.77 25.54 -54.17
CA THR A 25 9.39 24.35 -53.56
C THR A 25 10.92 24.45 -53.44
N LEU A 26 11.46 23.79 -52.40
CA LEU A 26 12.80 23.18 -52.28
C LEU A 26 14.04 24.08 -52.16
N ALA A 27 14.71 24.00 -50.99
CA ALA A 27 16.17 23.97 -50.90
C ALA A 27 16.59 22.92 -49.85
N VAL A 28 17.45 22.01 -50.29
CA VAL A 28 17.98 20.81 -49.66
C VAL A 28 19.31 21.12 -48.95
N PHE A 29 19.54 20.44 -47.82
CA PHE A 29 20.83 20.16 -47.14
C PHE A 29 21.94 21.24 -47.15
N GLY A 30 22.21 21.77 -45.96
CA GLY A 30 23.50 22.36 -45.57
C GLY A 30 23.83 21.97 -44.14
N LEU A 31 24.58 20.87 -43.98
CA LEU A 31 25.19 20.45 -42.72
C LEU A 31 26.56 21.14 -42.57
N PHE A 32 26.83 21.58 -41.33
CA PHE A 32 28.11 22.02 -40.75
C PHE A 32 28.64 23.43 -41.08
N SER A 33 28.38 24.35 -40.15
CA SER A 33 29.44 25.15 -39.53
C SER A 33 28.90 25.75 -38.22
N GLY A 34 29.69 25.64 -37.15
CA GLY A 34 29.25 25.78 -35.78
C GLY A 34 28.95 27.21 -35.32
N SER A 35 27.97 27.30 -34.42
CA SER A 35 27.74 28.40 -33.51
C SER A 35 26.68 27.95 -32.50
N SER A 36 26.95 28.15 -31.21
CA SER A 36 26.00 28.19 -30.08
C SER A 36 24.84 27.18 -30.10
N THR A 37 24.89 26.20 -29.20
CA THR A 37 23.71 25.40 -28.79
C THR A 37 22.68 26.32 -28.14
N GLU A 38 21.96 27.09 -28.97
CA GLU A 38 20.75 27.76 -28.59
C GLU A 38 19.71 26.68 -28.31
N LEU A 39 19.30 26.60 -27.05
CA LEU A 39 18.21 25.76 -26.61
C LEU A 39 16.93 26.24 -27.34
N HIS A 40 16.48 25.47 -28.32
CA HIS A 40 15.22 25.69 -29.03
C HIS A 40 14.12 24.78 -28.45
N ALA A 41 12.91 25.31 -28.29
CA ALA A 41 11.70 24.50 -28.11
C ALA A 41 10.96 24.45 -29.45
N ASP A 42 10.12 23.44 -29.59
CA ASP A 42 9.45 23.15 -30.84
C ASP A 42 7.93 23.10 -30.62
N GLU A 43 7.17 23.79 -31.46
CA GLU A 43 5.74 23.60 -31.58
C GLU A 43 5.46 22.41 -32.48
N VAL A 44 4.83 21.38 -31.93
CA VAL A 44 4.41 20.16 -32.62
C VAL A 44 2.93 20.25 -32.95
N TRP A 45 2.62 20.35 -34.24
CA TRP A 45 1.25 20.36 -34.74
C TRP A 45 0.82 18.94 -35.07
N LEU A 46 -0.29 18.49 -34.48
CA LEU A 46 -0.86 17.17 -34.71
C LEU A 46 -1.90 17.21 -35.84
N ARG A 47 -2.02 16.10 -36.58
CA ARG A 47 -2.96 15.99 -37.72
C ARG A 47 -4.44 16.12 -37.33
N ASN A 48 -4.76 15.92 -36.06
CA ASN A 48 -6.10 16.15 -35.51
C ASN A 48 -6.38 17.64 -35.21
N GLY A 49 -5.46 18.54 -35.57
CA GLY A 49 -5.59 19.99 -35.40
C GLY A 49 -5.22 20.50 -34.02
N HIS A 50 -4.63 19.65 -33.17
CA HIS A 50 -4.13 20.02 -31.86
C HIS A 50 -2.68 20.50 -31.92
N GLN A 51 -2.33 21.45 -31.07
CA GLN A 51 -0.97 21.99 -30.96
C GLN A 51 -0.38 21.60 -29.61
N LEU A 52 0.86 21.13 -29.63
CA LEU A 52 1.66 20.83 -28.44
C LEU A 52 2.94 21.66 -28.48
N THR A 53 3.28 22.29 -27.37
CA THR A 53 4.51 23.10 -27.26
C THR A 53 5.43 22.42 -26.25
N GLY A 54 6.69 22.23 -26.61
CA GLY A 54 7.67 21.64 -25.71
C GLY A 54 9.06 21.56 -26.34
N LYS A 55 10.07 21.14 -25.58
CA LYS A 55 11.42 20.94 -26.13
C LYS A 55 11.54 19.54 -26.72
N ILE A 56 11.85 19.40 -28.00
CA ILE A 56 12.06 18.05 -28.56
C ILE A 56 13.38 17.49 -28.05
N ILE A 57 13.28 16.36 -27.36
CA ILE A 57 14.45 15.63 -26.85
C ILE A 57 14.97 14.67 -27.93
N SER A 58 14.09 14.04 -28.70
CA SER A 58 14.46 13.17 -29.82
C SER A 58 13.36 13.04 -30.89
N ILE A 59 13.77 12.86 -32.15
CA ILE A 59 12.90 12.55 -33.29
C ILE A 59 13.50 11.37 -34.06
N ASP A 60 12.74 10.29 -34.15
CA ASP A 60 13.02 9.14 -34.99
C ASP A 60 11.92 8.95 -36.05
N MET A 61 12.10 7.98 -36.96
CA MET A 61 11.12 7.65 -37.99
C MET A 61 9.76 7.20 -37.42
N GLU A 62 9.76 6.60 -36.22
CA GLU A 62 8.55 6.06 -35.60
C GLU A 62 7.93 6.97 -34.54
N LYS A 63 8.76 7.76 -33.84
CA LYS A 63 8.36 8.49 -32.63
C LYS A 63 9.05 9.84 -32.48
N LEU A 64 8.39 10.74 -31.78
CA LEU A 64 8.88 12.06 -31.36
C LEU A 64 8.74 12.14 -29.84
N VAL A 65 9.82 12.48 -29.13
CA VAL A 65 9.81 12.69 -27.67
C VAL A 65 9.89 14.18 -27.39
N LEU A 66 8.85 14.70 -26.75
CA LEU A 66 8.65 16.11 -26.41
C LEU A 66 8.73 16.30 -24.89
N GLU A 67 9.59 17.19 -24.41
CA GLU A 67 9.59 17.66 -23.03
C GLU A 67 8.54 18.76 -22.89
N VAL A 68 7.50 18.50 -22.12
CA VAL A 68 6.42 19.43 -21.76
C VAL A 68 6.52 19.77 -20.27
N PRO A 69 5.81 20.78 -19.76
CA PRO A 69 5.88 21.15 -18.34
C PRO A 69 5.61 19.99 -17.37
N GLU A 70 4.73 19.06 -17.75
CA GLU A 70 4.37 17.88 -16.95
C GLU A 70 5.44 16.75 -16.99
N GLY A 71 6.38 16.77 -17.93
CA GLY A 71 7.39 15.72 -18.11
C GLY A 71 7.70 15.37 -19.57
N LYS A 72 8.04 14.11 -19.85
CA LYS A 72 8.37 13.65 -21.22
C LYS A 72 7.17 12.97 -21.86
N LEU A 73 6.81 13.41 -23.06
CA LEU A 73 5.69 12.95 -23.84
C LEU A 73 6.19 12.26 -25.12
N THR A 74 5.79 11.01 -25.36
CA THR A 74 6.15 10.29 -26.59
C THR A 74 4.97 10.24 -27.56
N LEU A 75 5.16 10.81 -28.75
CA LEU A 75 4.18 10.86 -29.84
C LEU A 75 4.59 9.94 -30.98
N LYS A 76 3.63 9.26 -31.62
CA LYS A 76 3.91 8.53 -32.86
C LYS A 76 4.11 9.53 -34.00
N ARG A 77 5.15 9.34 -34.83
CA ARG A 77 5.47 10.28 -35.92
C ARG A 77 4.32 10.47 -36.91
N SER A 78 3.49 9.44 -37.10
CA SER A 78 2.30 9.45 -37.96
C SER A 78 1.19 10.40 -37.48
N GLN A 79 1.20 10.79 -36.21
CA GLN A 79 0.22 11.72 -35.63
C GLN A 79 0.65 13.19 -35.78
N VAL A 80 1.93 13.43 -36.10
CA VAL A 80 2.53 14.76 -36.21
C VAL A 80 2.45 15.24 -37.65
N ASP A 81 1.86 16.41 -37.86
CA ASP A 81 1.71 17.08 -39.15
C ASP A 81 3.00 17.84 -39.50
N TYR A 82 3.38 18.82 -38.69
CA TYR A 82 4.62 19.60 -38.86
C TYR A 82 5.16 20.11 -37.51
N VAL A 83 6.41 20.58 -37.52
CA VAL A 83 7.14 21.07 -36.33
C VAL A 83 7.72 22.46 -36.64
N VAL A 84 7.57 23.41 -35.72
CA VAL A 84 8.09 24.79 -35.84
C VAL A 84 9.09 25.06 -34.70
N ARG A 85 10.30 25.55 -35.02
CA ARG A 85 11.34 25.85 -34.01
C ARG A 85 11.25 27.28 -33.49
N ILE A 86 11.24 27.45 -32.16
CA ILE A 86 11.15 28.72 -31.42
C ILE A 86 12.21 28.72 -30.29
N PRO A 87 12.74 29.86 -29.80
CA PRO A 87 13.61 29.86 -28.61
C PRO A 87 12.98 29.17 -27.40
N ALA A 88 13.69 28.25 -26.73
CA ALA A 88 13.08 27.32 -25.76
C ALA A 88 12.50 27.98 -24.52
N LYS A 89 13.24 28.93 -23.94
CA LYS A 89 12.87 29.58 -22.68
C LYS A 89 11.61 30.44 -22.86
N GLU A 90 11.53 31.17 -23.97
CA GLU A 90 10.36 32.00 -24.31
C GLU A 90 9.14 31.13 -24.64
N SER A 91 9.31 30.07 -25.42
CA SER A 91 8.23 29.16 -25.81
C SER A 91 7.63 28.38 -24.63
N MET A 92 8.46 27.93 -23.67
CA MET A 92 8.00 27.21 -22.49
C MET A 92 7.30 28.13 -21.48
N LEU A 93 7.79 29.37 -21.29
CA LEU A 93 7.09 30.36 -20.47
C LEU A 93 5.77 30.79 -21.13
N GLU A 94 5.73 30.93 -22.45
CA GLU A 94 4.49 31.17 -23.20
C GLU A 94 3.50 30.01 -23.08
N GLU A 95 3.96 28.76 -23.11
CA GLU A 95 3.12 27.59 -22.87
C GLU A 95 2.59 27.57 -21.43
N CYS A 96 3.43 27.82 -20.42
CA CYS A 96 2.97 27.97 -19.03
C CYS A 96 1.90 29.06 -18.88
N ASN A 97 2.09 30.21 -19.53
CA ASN A 97 1.10 31.29 -19.55
C ASN A 97 -0.18 30.89 -20.29
N ARG A 98 -0.08 30.11 -21.38
CA ARG A 98 -1.24 29.54 -22.07
C ARG A 98 -2.00 28.55 -21.19
N ARG A 99 -1.32 27.73 -20.39
CA ARG A 99 -1.96 26.79 -19.45
C ARG A 99 -2.68 27.52 -18.32
N LEU A 100 -2.08 28.57 -17.78
CA LEU A 100 -2.73 29.48 -16.83
C LEU A 100 -4.03 30.05 -17.42
N LEU A 101 -3.96 30.67 -18.61
CA LEU A 101 -5.12 31.23 -19.30
C LEU A 101 -6.16 30.16 -19.71
N GLY A 102 -5.71 28.93 -19.96
CA GLY A 102 -6.54 27.79 -20.29
C GLY A 102 -7.23 27.12 -19.10
N GLY A 103 -6.97 27.58 -17.87
CA GLY A 103 -7.57 27.03 -16.66
C GLY A 103 -6.90 25.76 -16.13
N PHE A 104 -5.63 25.50 -16.50
CA PHE A 104 -4.84 24.37 -16.00
C PHE A 104 -3.51 24.82 -15.36
N PRO A 105 -3.54 25.73 -14.36
CA PRO A 105 -2.33 26.33 -13.82
C PRO A 105 -1.38 25.32 -13.16
N GLY A 106 -1.89 24.25 -12.53
CA GLY A 106 -1.10 23.20 -11.88
C GLY A 106 -0.14 22.48 -12.82
N SER A 107 -0.51 22.32 -14.10
CA SER A 107 0.33 21.68 -15.12
C SER A 107 1.64 22.44 -15.40
N ALA A 108 1.69 23.73 -15.08
CA ALA A 108 2.87 24.58 -15.28
C ALA A 108 3.82 24.60 -14.06
N LEU A 109 3.35 24.21 -12.87
CA LEU A 109 4.08 24.41 -11.61
C LEU A 109 5.39 23.61 -11.53
N SER A 110 5.41 22.38 -12.03
CA SER A 110 6.59 21.51 -12.03
C SER A 110 7.77 22.12 -12.80
N TYR A 111 7.49 22.73 -13.96
CA TYR A 111 8.50 23.40 -14.76
C TYR A 111 8.94 24.72 -14.11
N LEU A 112 7.98 25.56 -13.72
CA LEU A 112 8.27 26.87 -13.12
C LEU A 112 9.07 26.75 -11.81
N ARG A 113 8.77 25.73 -10.98
CA ARG A 113 9.53 25.43 -9.76
C ARG A 113 10.99 25.09 -10.07
N LYS A 114 11.25 24.29 -11.11
CA LYS A 114 12.61 23.94 -11.53
C LYS A 114 13.36 25.15 -12.06
N GLU A 115 12.73 25.93 -12.94
CA GLU A 115 13.35 27.12 -13.53
C GLU A 115 13.62 28.21 -12.49
N TYR A 116 12.72 28.40 -11.52
CA TYR A 116 12.92 29.34 -10.42
C TYR A 116 14.10 28.96 -9.53
N ILE A 117 14.31 27.66 -9.26
CA ILE A 117 15.48 27.18 -8.51
C ILE A 117 16.78 27.48 -9.26
N LEU A 118 16.76 27.38 -10.60
CA LEU A 118 17.93 27.61 -11.45
C LEU A 118 18.26 29.10 -11.65
N ASP A 119 17.25 29.97 -11.66
CA ASP A 119 17.37 31.39 -12.00
C ASP A 119 16.40 32.24 -11.16
N GLN A 120 16.76 32.43 -9.87
CA GLN A 120 15.91 33.11 -8.87
C GLN A 120 15.74 34.61 -9.13
N ASP A 121 16.65 35.22 -9.88
CA ASP A 121 16.66 36.66 -10.15
C ASP A 121 15.83 37.06 -11.39
N CYS A 122 15.24 36.09 -12.09
CA CYS A 122 14.43 36.34 -13.28
C CYS A 122 12.99 36.77 -12.94
N PRO A 123 12.60 38.05 -13.13
CA PRO A 123 11.28 38.53 -12.69
C PRO A 123 10.12 37.88 -13.46
N ALA A 124 10.34 37.57 -14.73
CA ALA A 124 9.31 36.97 -15.58
C ALA A 124 8.93 35.54 -15.15
N ILE A 125 9.88 34.76 -14.63
CA ILE A 125 9.64 33.41 -14.09
C ILE A 125 8.88 33.53 -12.77
N LEU A 126 9.34 34.41 -11.87
CA LEU A 126 8.73 34.63 -10.57
C LEU A 126 7.26 35.09 -10.70
N ASP A 127 6.99 36.05 -11.57
CA ASP A 127 5.64 36.58 -11.82
C ASP A 127 4.70 35.49 -12.36
N LEU A 128 5.15 34.70 -13.33
CA LEU A 128 4.32 33.65 -13.93
C LEU A 128 4.09 32.50 -12.94
N TYR A 129 5.12 32.12 -12.18
CA TYR A 129 5.04 31.11 -11.15
C TYR A 129 4.04 31.48 -10.05
N ARG A 130 4.08 32.73 -9.57
CA ARG A 130 3.11 33.26 -8.60
C ARG A 130 1.69 33.21 -9.13
N LYS A 131 1.46 33.65 -10.38
CA LYS A 131 0.13 33.61 -10.99
C LYS A 131 -0.41 32.18 -11.12
N CYS A 132 0.44 31.23 -11.50
CA CYS A 132 0.07 29.81 -11.54
C CYS A 132 -0.24 29.26 -10.13
N LEU A 133 0.55 29.59 -9.11
CA LEU A 133 0.28 29.17 -7.74
C LEU A 133 -1.05 29.74 -7.23
N ILE A 134 -1.30 31.04 -7.42
CA ILE A 134 -2.56 31.70 -7.01
C ILE A 134 -3.76 31.03 -7.68
N ALA A 135 -3.70 30.82 -8.99
CA ALA A 135 -4.80 30.23 -9.75
C ALA A 135 -5.03 28.75 -9.39
N GLU A 136 -3.97 27.98 -9.12
CA GLU A 136 -4.09 26.59 -8.69
C GLU A 136 -4.66 26.49 -7.26
N ILE A 137 -4.19 27.32 -6.32
CA ILE A 137 -4.75 27.37 -4.96
C ILE A 137 -6.25 27.70 -5.03
N ASP A 138 -6.63 28.68 -5.85
CA ASP A 138 -8.03 29.06 -6.03
C ASP A 138 -8.89 27.90 -6.54
N GLN A 139 -8.39 27.15 -7.54
CA GLN A 139 -9.05 25.95 -8.05
C GLN A 139 -9.15 24.83 -7.01
N LEU A 140 -8.07 24.55 -6.28
CA LEU A 140 -8.05 23.51 -5.25
C LEU A 140 -9.04 23.83 -4.11
N LEU A 141 -9.13 25.10 -3.70
CA LEU A 141 -10.11 25.53 -2.71
C LEU A 141 -11.56 25.46 -3.24
N LEU A 142 -11.78 25.58 -4.55
CA LEU A 142 -13.11 25.35 -5.16
C LEU A 142 -13.47 23.86 -5.22
N LEU A 143 -12.47 22.99 -5.33
CA LEU A 143 -12.60 21.53 -5.34
C LEU A 143 -12.55 20.92 -3.93
N ASP A 144 -12.62 21.74 -2.88
CA ASP A 144 -12.51 21.34 -1.45
C ASP A 144 -11.22 20.56 -1.12
N SER A 145 -10.20 20.70 -1.96
CA SER A 145 -8.86 20.10 -1.79
C SER A 145 -8.01 20.97 -0.86
N SER A 146 -8.47 21.08 0.39
CA SER A 146 -7.98 22.03 1.40
C SER A 146 -6.49 21.85 1.69
N GLU A 147 -6.03 20.61 1.88
CA GLU A 147 -4.62 20.31 2.14
C GLU A 147 -3.68 20.74 1.00
N ALA A 148 -3.99 20.34 -0.24
CA ALA A 148 -3.18 20.69 -1.41
C ALA A 148 -3.09 22.21 -1.58
N ALA A 149 -4.19 22.92 -1.31
CA ALA A 149 -4.22 24.38 -1.30
C ALA A 149 -3.32 24.99 -0.20
N LEU A 150 -3.33 24.44 1.02
CA LEU A 150 -2.47 24.90 2.12
C LEU A 150 -0.98 24.67 1.84
N LEU A 151 -0.61 23.55 1.22
CA LEU A 151 0.76 23.26 0.81
C LEU A 151 1.27 24.27 -0.22
N LEU A 152 0.48 24.51 -1.28
CA LEU A 152 0.83 25.52 -2.29
C LEU A 152 0.83 26.94 -1.73
N TRP A 153 -0.01 27.24 -0.72
CA TRP A 153 0.01 28.52 -0.03
C TRP A 153 1.29 28.74 0.77
N ARG A 154 1.80 27.71 1.47
CA ARG A 154 3.10 27.79 2.16
C ARG A 154 4.23 28.07 1.17
N GLU A 155 4.20 27.41 0.02
CA GLU A 155 5.13 27.65 -1.09
C GLU A 155 5.04 29.09 -1.61
N LEU A 156 3.84 29.58 -1.92
CA LEU A 156 3.61 30.96 -2.37
C LEU A 156 4.09 32.00 -1.34
N SER A 157 3.83 31.75 -0.05
CA SER A 157 4.22 32.64 1.06
C SER A 157 5.74 32.74 1.25
N SER A 158 6.50 31.76 0.76
CA SER A 158 7.97 31.75 0.82
C SER A 158 8.63 32.55 -0.31
N LEU A 159 7.89 32.94 -1.36
CA LEU A 159 8.41 33.66 -2.51
C LEU A 159 8.57 35.17 -2.23
N PRO A 160 9.65 35.82 -2.70
CA PRO A 160 9.92 37.23 -2.43
C PRO A 160 8.98 38.19 -3.18
N GLY A 161 8.45 39.21 -2.48
CA GLY A 161 7.55 40.24 -3.02
C GLY A 161 6.12 40.18 -2.46
N ASN A 162 5.38 41.28 -2.47
CA ASN A 162 3.98 41.33 -2.01
C ASN A 162 3.06 41.68 -3.19
N ASP A 163 2.21 40.74 -3.60
CA ASP A 163 1.15 41.01 -4.57
C ASP A 163 -0.14 41.46 -3.86
N GLY A 164 -0.73 42.58 -4.32
CA GLY A 164 -1.98 43.13 -3.78
C GLY A 164 -3.20 42.22 -3.99
N ASP A 165 -3.14 41.30 -4.96
CA ASP A 165 -4.21 40.36 -5.32
C ASP A 165 -4.33 39.17 -4.35
N LEU A 166 -3.43 39.06 -3.37
CA LEU A 166 -3.46 37.98 -2.37
C LEU A 166 -4.56 38.15 -1.32
N SER A 167 -5.16 39.34 -1.17
CA SER A 167 -6.08 39.63 -0.07
C SER A 167 -7.35 38.74 -0.04
N SER A 168 -7.94 38.47 -1.21
CA SER A 168 -9.12 37.61 -1.34
C SER A 168 -8.79 36.12 -1.19
N LEU A 169 -7.63 35.69 -1.69
CA LEU A 169 -7.15 34.31 -1.52
C LEU A 169 -6.75 34.04 -0.07
N ARG A 170 -6.08 35.01 0.57
CA ARG A 170 -5.62 34.94 1.95
C ARG A 170 -6.76 34.71 2.92
N SER A 171 -7.91 35.37 2.76
CA SER A 171 -9.05 35.18 3.66
C SER A 171 -9.63 33.76 3.57
N ARG A 172 -9.66 33.16 2.37
CA ARG A 172 -10.11 31.78 2.17
C ARG A 172 -9.10 30.77 2.71
N VAL A 173 -7.81 31.02 2.51
CA VAL A 173 -6.77 30.17 3.08
C VAL A 173 -6.75 30.24 4.60
N LEU A 174 -6.85 31.44 5.18
CA LEU A 174 -6.98 31.62 6.64
C LEU A 174 -8.18 30.84 7.17
N LYS A 175 -9.32 30.84 6.47
CA LYS A 175 -10.48 30.04 6.85
C LYS A 175 -10.18 28.53 6.88
N GLU A 176 -9.43 28.00 5.92
CA GLU A 176 -9.01 26.57 5.96
C GLU A 176 -7.96 26.31 7.04
N GLN A 177 -7.09 27.28 7.36
CA GLN A 177 -6.17 27.19 8.50
C GLN A 177 -6.92 27.21 9.84
N ASP A 178 -7.92 28.08 9.98
CA ASP A 178 -8.80 28.13 11.15
C ASP A 178 -9.56 26.81 11.32
N ARG A 179 -10.03 26.22 10.21
CA ARG A 179 -10.66 24.89 10.24
C ARG A 179 -9.69 23.80 10.69
N LEU A 180 -8.46 23.76 10.16
CA LEU A 180 -7.45 22.81 10.63
C LEU A 180 -7.25 22.95 12.14
N MET A 181 -7.09 24.18 12.64
CA MET A 181 -6.98 24.47 14.07
C MET A 181 -8.23 24.05 14.85
N GLU A 182 -9.44 24.21 14.30
CA GLU A 182 -10.68 23.73 14.92
C GLU A 182 -10.67 22.20 15.10
N TYR A 183 -10.25 21.43 14.09
CA TYR A 183 -10.13 19.97 14.20
C TYR A 183 -9.11 19.57 15.26
N GLU A 184 -7.93 20.20 15.28
CA GLU A 184 -6.90 19.95 16.29
C GLU A 184 -7.42 20.26 17.71
N LEU A 185 -8.12 21.39 17.88
CA LEU A 185 -8.73 21.76 19.15
C LEU A 185 -9.83 20.78 19.59
N MET A 186 -10.60 20.21 18.66
CA MET A 186 -11.59 19.17 18.99
C MET A 186 -10.91 17.91 19.53
N VAL A 187 -9.83 17.45 18.89
CA VAL A 187 -9.03 16.31 19.38
C VAL A 187 -8.49 16.59 20.79
N LEU A 188 -7.85 17.74 21.00
CA LEU A 188 -7.27 18.12 22.29
C LEU A 188 -8.33 18.21 23.39
N ARG A 189 -9.50 18.80 23.10
CA ARG A 189 -10.61 18.86 24.07
C ARG A 189 -11.12 17.49 24.47
N SER A 190 -11.27 16.56 23.52
CA SER A 190 -11.69 15.19 23.85
C SER A 190 -10.67 14.47 24.73
N ILE A 191 -9.37 14.73 24.53
CA ILE A 191 -8.31 14.20 25.39
C ILE A 191 -8.41 14.80 26.80
N GLU A 192 -8.58 16.12 26.91
CA GLU A 192 -8.74 16.80 28.21
C GLU A 192 -9.96 16.32 29.00
N LEU A 193 -11.04 15.95 28.30
CA LEU A 193 -12.25 15.40 28.89
C LEU A 193 -12.15 13.91 29.24
N GLY A 194 -11.08 13.23 28.83
CA GLY A 194 -10.92 11.79 29.03
C GLY A 194 -11.86 10.95 28.17
N SER A 195 -12.20 11.42 26.97
CA SER A 195 -13.06 10.74 26.00
C SER A 195 -12.24 10.15 24.83
N PRO A 196 -11.55 9.01 25.02
CA PRO A 196 -10.61 8.50 24.01
C PRO A 196 -11.29 8.09 22.70
N ARG A 197 -12.52 7.56 22.74
CA ARG A 197 -13.29 7.23 21.54
C ARG A 197 -13.65 8.46 20.71
N GLU A 198 -14.03 9.55 21.35
CA GLU A 198 -14.34 10.82 20.66
C GLU A 198 -13.07 11.43 20.06
N ALA A 199 -11.94 11.36 20.78
CA ALA A 199 -10.65 11.80 20.27
C ALA A 199 -10.25 11.03 18.99
N LEU A 200 -10.45 9.70 18.96
CA LEU A 200 -10.18 8.88 17.76
C LEU A 200 -11.09 9.23 16.58
N GLN A 201 -12.38 9.53 16.83
CA GLN A 201 -13.31 9.98 15.77
C GLN A 201 -12.91 11.33 15.19
N HIS A 202 -12.48 12.28 16.04
CA HIS A 202 -11.99 13.57 15.59
C HIS A 202 -10.66 13.47 14.86
N LEU A 203 -9.76 12.59 15.30
CA LEU A 203 -8.51 12.27 14.58
C LEU A 203 -8.79 11.71 13.19
N GLN A 204 -9.73 10.76 13.07
CA GLN A 204 -10.12 10.23 11.76
C GLN A 204 -10.67 11.34 10.84
N SER A 205 -11.52 12.22 11.37
CA SER A 205 -12.08 13.33 10.60
C SER A 205 -11.00 14.35 10.17
N LEU A 206 -9.99 14.56 11.02
CA LEU A 206 -8.82 15.39 10.71
C LEU A 206 -8.00 14.76 9.60
N GLU A 207 -7.70 13.46 9.67
CA GLU A 207 -6.90 12.75 8.67
C GLU A 207 -7.61 12.62 7.32
N GLU A 208 -8.94 12.47 7.30
CA GLU A 208 -9.72 12.43 6.07
C GLU A 208 -9.65 13.76 5.29
N ARG A 209 -9.56 14.89 6.00
CA ARG A 209 -9.52 16.23 5.40
C ARG A 209 -8.09 16.76 5.21
N PHE A 210 -7.18 16.40 6.10
CA PHE A 210 -5.77 16.81 6.13
C PHE A 210 -4.82 15.61 6.32
N PRO A 211 -4.70 14.71 5.32
CA PRO A 211 -3.87 13.50 5.40
C PRO A 211 -2.42 13.66 5.88
N SER A 212 -1.74 14.75 5.52
CA SER A 212 -0.34 15.02 5.94
C SER A 212 -0.18 15.19 7.45
N GLU A 213 -1.23 15.54 8.17
CA GLU A 213 -1.19 15.68 9.62
C GLU A 213 -1.22 14.31 10.33
N SER A 214 -1.56 13.21 9.65
CA SER A 214 -1.61 11.87 10.28
C SER A 214 -0.29 11.48 11.00
N GLN A 215 0.85 11.92 10.48
CA GLN A 215 2.16 11.64 11.10
C GLN A 215 2.37 12.39 12.42
N SER A 216 1.89 13.64 12.53
CA SER A 216 2.06 14.44 13.75
C SER A 216 1.20 13.91 14.91
N TRP A 217 0.09 13.23 14.58
CA TRP A 217 -0.86 12.69 15.54
C TRP A 217 -0.72 11.19 15.83
N THR A 218 0.30 10.51 15.27
CA THR A 218 0.44 9.04 15.40
C THR A 218 0.54 8.57 16.86
N LEU A 219 1.37 9.22 17.69
CA LEU A 219 1.50 8.85 19.11
C LEU A 219 0.19 9.05 19.88
N VAL A 220 -0.51 10.15 19.59
CA VAL A 220 -1.82 10.44 20.23
C VAL A 220 -2.84 9.38 19.83
N TYR A 221 -2.89 9.01 18.55
CA TYR A 221 -3.76 7.94 18.07
C TYR A 221 -3.48 6.61 18.80
N GLU A 222 -2.21 6.25 18.97
CA GLU A 222 -1.80 5.02 19.66
C GLU A 222 -2.23 5.01 21.13
N GLU A 223 -1.95 6.10 21.86
CA GLU A 223 -2.33 6.25 23.26
C GLU A 223 -3.86 6.21 23.45
N GLN A 224 -4.59 6.99 22.64
CA GLN A 224 -6.05 7.03 22.72
C GLN A 224 -6.69 5.69 22.32
N SER A 225 -6.09 4.94 21.38
CA SER A 225 -6.54 3.59 21.01
C SER A 225 -6.42 2.61 22.17
N LEU A 226 -5.30 2.64 22.90
CA LEU A 226 -5.13 1.80 24.09
C LEU A 226 -6.10 2.18 25.21
N MET A 227 -6.31 3.48 25.46
CA MET A 227 -7.29 3.94 26.46
C MET A 227 -8.72 3.52 26.08
N ALA A 228 -9.14 3.74 24.83
CA ALA A 228 -10.44 3.32 24.34
C ALA A 228 -10.63 1.80 24.41
N ALA A 229 -9.58 1.01 24.13
CA ALA A 229 -9.62 -0.43 24.29
C ALA A 229 -9.78 -0.86 25.76
N GLN A 230 -9.07 -0.21 26.68
CA GLN A 230 -9.22 -0.47 28.12
C GLN A 230 -10.64 -0.17 28.61
N ASP A 231 -11.23 0.96 28.19
CA ASP A 231 -12.61 1.32 28.53
C ASP A 231 -13.60 0.29 27.96
N SER A 232 -13.40 -0.11 26.70
CA SER A 232 -14.23 -1.14 26.03
C SER A 232 -14.17 -2.47 26.77
N LEU A 233 -12.98 -2.88 27.22
CA LEU A 233 -12.79 -4.10 27.99
C LEU A 233 -13.51 -4.04 29.35
N GLN A 234 -13.40 -2.91 30.07
CA GLN A 234 -14.10 -2.70 31.34
C GLN A 234 -15.62 -2.73 31.19
N LEU A 235 -16.14 -2.12 30.12
CA LEU A 235 -17.56 -2.09 29.79
C LEU A 235 -18.06 -3.40 29.16
N ARG A 236 -17.18 -4.37 28.88
CA ARG A 236 -17.46 -5.61 28.14
C ARG A 236 -18.08 -5.36 26.74
N ASP A 237 -17.70 -4.26 26.12
CA ASP A 237 -18.06 -3.91 24.74
C ASP A 237 -17.03 -4.52 23.78
N PHE A 238 -17.17 -5.83 23.55
CA PHE A 238 -16.21 -6.61 22.75
C PHE A 238 -16.20 -6.25 21.26
N SER A 239 -17.29 -5.70 20.74
CA SER A 239 -17.35 -5.22 19.35
C SER A 239 -16.43 -4.02 19.15
N SER A 240 -16.61 -2.98 19.98
CA SER A 240 -15.77 -1.78 19.91
C SER A 240 -14.32 -2.08 20.31
N LEU A 241 -14.10 -3.01 21.25
CA LEU A 241 -12.76 -3.49 21.61
C LEU A 241 -12.04 -4.07 20.38
N HIS A 242 -12.69 -4.99 19.67
CA HIS A 242 -12.11 -5.59 18.48
C HIS A 242 -11.79 -4.54 17.41
N GLU A 243 -12.76 -3.68 17.07
CA GLU A 243 -12.58 -2.66 16.05
C GLU A 243 -11.41 -1.70 16.37
N THR A 244 -11.35 -1.22 17.61
CA THR A 244 -10.28 -0.32 18.08
C THR A 244 -8.90 -0.98 17.96
N LEU A 245 -8.77 -2.23 18.42
CA LEU A 245 -7.50 -2.95 18.38
C LEU A 245 -7.08 -3.32 16.95
N MET A 246 -8.02 -3.66 16.08
CA MET A 246 -7.73 -3.91 14.67
C MET A 246 -7.21 -2.66 13.96
N ASN A 247 -7.84 -1.52 14.20
CA ASN A 247 -7.41 -0.25 13.60
C ASN A 247 -6.03 0.19 14.13
N LEU A 248 -5.75 -0.05 15.42
CA LEU A 248 -4.43 0.15 16.01
C LEU A 248 -3.37 -0.73 15.33
N LEU A 249 -3.59 -2.04 15.21
CA LEU A 249 -2.60 -2.96 14.64
C LEU A 249 -2.33 -2.74 13.15
N LYS A 250 -3.31 -2.24 12.38
CA LYS A 250 -3.11 -1.85 10.98
C LYS A 250 -2.06 -0.76 10.83
N ARG A 251 -2.11 0.26 11.70
CA ARG A 251 -1.24 1.44 11.68
C ARG A 251 0.07 1.20 12.43
N SER A 252 -0.01 0.52 13.57
CA SER A 252 1.07 0.37 14.53
C SER A 252 1.24 -1.10 14.97
N PRO A 253 1.79 -1.97 14.09
CA PRO A 253 1.95 -3.41 14.34
C PRO A 253 2.75 -3.77 15.60
N HIS A 254 3.63 -2.86 16.06
CA HIS A 254 4.48 -3.06 17.22
C HIS A 254 3.68 -3.17 18.54
N TYR A 255 2.40 -2.74 18.54
CA TYR A 255 1.48 -2.99 19.66
C TYR A 255 0.93 -4.41 19.71
N TRP A 256 1.32 -5.31 18.80
CA TRP A 256 0.86 -6.69 18.75
C TRP A 256 0.78 -7.36 20.13
N THR A 257 1.88 -7.32 20.89
CA THR A 257 1.98 -7.97 22.20
C THR A 257 1.03 -7.40 23.24
N HIS A 258 0.53 -6.17 23.05
CA HIS A 258 -0.40 -5.50 23.96
C HIS A 258 -1.86 -5.90 23.69
N CYS A 259 -2.15 -6.50 22.52
CA CYS A 259 -3.52 -6.68 22.04
C CYS A 259 -3.98 -8.15 22.03
N ARG A 260 -3.07 -9.12 22.14
CA ARG A 260 -3.36 -10.55 21.88
C ARG A 260 -4.47 -11.12 22.74
N SER A 261 -4.38 -10.97 24.06
CA SER A 261 -5.36 -11.54 24.99
C SER A 261 -6.71 -10.83 24.86
N ALA A 262 -6.71 -9.51 24.65
CA ALA A 262 -7.93 -8.73 24.45
C ALA A 262 -8.65 -9.10 23.13
N LEU A 263 -7.91 -9.27 22.03
CA LEU A 263 -8.45 -9.76 20.76
C LEU A 263 -8.99 -11.19 20.88
N THR A 264 -8.27 -12.06 21.58
CA THR A 264 -8.70 -13.43 21.84
C THR A 264 -9.99 -13.46 22.67
N LEU A 265 -10.09 -12.61 23.68
CA LEU A 265 -11.29 -12.48 24.50
C LEU A 265 -12.48 -11.99 23.66
N ALA A 266 -12.29 -10.96 22.81
CA ALA A 266 -13.34 -10.49 21.91
C ALA A 266 -13.83 -11.60 20.95
N ALA A 267 -12.90 -12.39 20.40
CA ALA A 267 -13.22 -13.54 19.54
C ALA A 267 -13.99 -14.64 20.27
N ILE A 268 -13.65 -14.94 21.53
CA ILE A 268 -14.39 -15.90 22.36
C ILE A 268 -15.85 -15.46 22.57
N HIS A 269 -16.08 -14.14 22.66
CA HIS A 269 -17.42 -13.57 22.72
C HIS A 269 -18.10 -13.38 21.34
N GLY A 270 -17.51 -13.91 20.27
CA GLY A 270 -18.10 -13.93 18.93
C GLY A 270 -17.87 -12.69 18.09
N HIS A 271 -16.89 -11.85 18.44
CA HIS A 271 -16.57 -10.64 17.70
C HIS A 271 -15.21 -10.74 16.99
N GLY A 272 -15.21 -10.44 15.69
CA GLY A 272 -13.99 -10.28 14.91
C GLY A 272 -13.42 -11.59 14.37
N ILE A 273 -12.27 -12.00 14.89
CA ILE A 273 -11.50 -13.16 14.40
C ILE A 273 -12.25 -14.45 14.74
N ALA A 274 -12.23 -15.43 13.83
CA ALA A 274 -12.78 -16.76 14.10
C ALA A 274 -12.09 -17.41 15.31
N ILE A 275 -12.85 -18.11 16.15
CA ILE A 275 -12.32 -18.67 17.40
C ILE A 275 -11.19 -19.67 17.12
N GLU A 276 -11.29 -20.43 16.02
CA GLU A 276 -10.28 -21.40 15.58
C GLU A 276 -8.95 -20.72 15.26
N ASP A 277 -9.03 -19.52 14.69
CA ASP A 277 -7.86 -18.74 14.31
C ASP A 277 -7.13 -18.17 15.53
N THR A 278 -7.81 -18.03 16.68
CA THR A 278 -7.17 -17.59 17.93
C THR A 278 -6.15 -18.60 18.46
N LEU A 279 -6.21 -19.87 18.05
CA LEU A 279 -5.16 -20.86 18.36
C LEU A 279 -3.81 -20.50 17.73
N THR A 280 -3.80 -19.68 16.67
CA THR A 280 -2.55 -19.15 16.09
C THR A 280 -2.01 -17.94 16.85
N ILE A 281 -2.79 -17.42 17.80
CA ILE A 281 -2.46 -16.26 18.65
C ILE A 281 -2.06 -16.73 20.05
N LEU A 282 -2.92 -17.52 20.71
CA LEU A 282 -2.72 -18.09 22.03
C LEU A 282 -2.99 -19.61 22.00
N PRO A 283 -2.06 -20.43 21.48
CA PRO A 283 -2.26 -21.86 21.30
C PRO A 283 -2.48 -22.63 22.60
N ASP A 284 -1.95 -22.11 23.71
CA ASP A 284 -2.00 -22.76 25.03
C ASP A 284 -2.96 -22.05 25.99
N SER A 285 -3.90 -21.26 25.45
CA SER A 285 -4.95 -20.64 26.27
C SER A 285 -6.05 -21.65 26.62
N PRO A 286 -6.30 -21.92 27.92
CA PRO A 286 -7.41 -22.78 28.33
C PRO A 286 -8.77 -22.20 27.91
N ALA A 287 -8.90 -20.87 27.87
CA ALA A 287 -10.12 -20.19 27.49
C ALA A 287 -10.50 -20.44 26.02
N VAL A 288 -9.51 -20.41 25.12
CA VAL A 288 -9.71 -20.71 23.70
C VAL A 288 -10.15 -22.15 23.50
N HIS A 289 -9.45 -23.11 24.11
CA HIS A 289 -9.80 -24.51 24.02
C HIS A 289 -11.18 -24.82 24.60
N LEU A 290 -11.53 -24.22 25.74
CA LEU A 290 -12.84 -24.38 26.35
C LEU A 290 -13.95 -23.81 25.44
N ALA A 291 -13.72 -22.65 24.82
CA ALA A 291 -14.69 -22.04 23.90
C ALA A 291 -14.88 -22.90 22.63
N LEU A 292 -13.79 -23.44 22.07
CA LEU A 292 -13.82 -24.38 20.95
C LEU A 292 -14.55 -25.69 21.30
N ALA A 293 -14.34 -26.22 22.51
CA ALA A 293 -15.07 -27.39 22.97
C ALA A 293 -16.58 -27.10 23.06
N HIS A 294 -16.96 -25.94 23.58
CA HIS A 294 -18.37 -25.51 23.63
C HIS A 294 -18.99 -25.34 22.24
N GLN A 295 -18.26 -24.75 21.29
CA GLN A 295 -18.72 -24.60 19.90
C GLN A 295 -18.85 -25.96 19.22
N SER A 296 -17.86 -26.84 19.38
CA SER A 296 -17.87 -28.19 18.82
C SER A 296 -19.02 -29.02 19.36
N GLY A 297 -19.34 -28.90 20.66
CA GLY A 297 -20.47 -29.59 21.29
C GLY A 297 -21.85 -29.11 20.82
N ARG A 298 -21.94 -27.92 20.20
CA ARG A 298 -23.16 -27.44 19.52
C ARG A 298 -23.27 -27.92 18.08
N SER A 299 -22.18 -28.44 17.52
CA SER A 299 -22.11 -29.03 16.18
C SER A 299 -22.22 -30.56 16.24
N GLU A 300 -22.51 -31.23 15.12
CA GLU A 300 -22.54 -32.70 15.03
C GLU A 300 -21.14 -33.35 15.01
N THR A 301 -20.06 -32.65 15.43
CA THR A 301 -18.67 -33.14 15.39
C THR A 301 -18.07 -33.39 16.78
N PRO A 302 -18.47 -34.47 17.48
CA PRO A 302 -18.08 -34.73 18.88
C PRO A 302 -16.58 -35.06 19.08
N ILE A 303 -15.86 -35.45 18.02
CA ILE A 303 -14.44 -35.85 18.10
C ILE A 303 -13.55 -34.64 18.43
N GLN A 304 -13.85 -33.46 17.89
CA GLN A 304 -13.07 -32.25 18.13
C GLN A 304 -13.26 -31.72 19.55
N MET A 305 -14.47 -31.87 20.11
CA MET A 305 -14.78 -31.50 21.49
C MET A 305 -13.89 -32.25 22.50
N GLY A 306 -13.72 -33.57 22.34
CA GLY A 306 -12.91 -34.39 23.24
C GLY A 306 -11.45 -33.92 23.30
N SER A 307 -10.83 -33.71 22.14
CA SER A 307 -9.44 -33.25 22.05
C SER A 307 -9.19 -31.89 22.73
N HIS A 308 -10.15 -30.97 22.64
CA HIS A 308 -10.05 -29.67 23.30
C HIS A 308 -10.26 -29.77 24.81
N LEU A 309 -11.18 -30.61 25.28
CA LEU A 309 -11.37 -30.82 26.72
C LEU A 309 -10.16 -31.50 27.36
N GLU A 310 -9.57 -32.50 26.70
CA GLU A 310 -8.31 -33.11 27.15
C GLU A 310 -7.21 -32.06 27.31
N ARG A 311 -7.07 -31.17 26.31
CA ARG A 311 -6.09 -30.08 26.39
C ARG A 311 -6.38 -29.09 27.53
N VAL A 312 -7.64 -28.75 27.78
CA VAL A 312 -8.01 -27.93 28.96
C VAL A 312 -7.60 -28.64 30.24
N THR A 313 -7.90 -29.94 30.38
CA THR A 313 -7.52 -30.73 31.56
C THR A 313 -6.00 -30.80 31.76
N GLU A 314 -5.22 -30.88 30.68
CA GLU A 314 -3.75 -30.80 30.77
C GLU A 314 -3.25 -29.44 31.28
N LEU A 315 -3.92 -28.34 30.88
CA LEU A 315 -3.48 -26.98 31.20
C LEU A 315 -3.92 -26.51 32.59
N VAL A 316 -5.15 -26.85 33.03
CA VAL A 316 -5.73 -26.38 34.31
C VAL A 316 -5.92 -27.48 35.36
N GLY A 317 -5.72 -28.75 34.98
CA GLY A 317 -5.98 -29.91 35.85
C GLY A 317 -7.40 -30.48 35.74
N GLY A 318 -7.73 -31.41 36.63
CA GLY A 318 -8.99 -32.16 36.59
C GLY A 318 -10.26 -31.37 36.93
N GLU A 319 -10.14 -30.24 37.63
CA GLU A 319 -11.27 -29.37 38.00
C GLU A 319 -11.33 -28.16 37.07
N ILE A 320 -12.13 -28.26 36.00
CA ILE A 320 -12.30 -27.17 35.03
C ILE A 320 -13.26 -26.10 35.59
N ASN A 321 -12.73 -24.94 35.96
CA ASN A 321 -13.52 -23.78 36.38
C ASN A 321 -13.58 -22.71 35.28
N SER A 322 -14.67 -22.69 34.52
CA SER A 322 -14.84 -21.77 33.38
C SER A 322 -14.75 -20.29 33.76
N LYS A 323 -15.28 -19.90 34.93
CA LYS A 323 -15.26 -18.50 35.39
C LYS A 323 -13.85 -18.02 35.74
N GLU A 324 -13.04 -18.92 36.28
CA GLU A 324 -11.66 -18.61 36.63
C GLU A 324 -10.79 -18.51 35.39
N ILE A 325 -10.96 -19.41 34.43
CA ILE A 325 -10.31 -19.38 33.12
C ILE A 325 -10.61 -18.06 32.38
N GLU A 326 -11.88 -17.64 32.34
CA GLU A 326 -12.27 -16.37 31.72
C GLU A 326 -11.69 -15.16 32.47
N ARG A 327 -11.67 -15.21 33.81
CA ARG A 327 -11.09 -14.15 34.67
C ARG A 327 -9.60 -13.99 34.39
N GLU A 328 -8.84 -15.08 34.29
CA GLU A 328 -7.40 -15.04 33.98
C GLU A 328 -7.12 -14.44 32.60
N LEU A 329 -7.88 -14.84 31.57
CA LEU A 329 -7.74 -14.23 30.25
C LEU A 329 -8.06 -12.72 30.27
N THR A 330 -9.10 -12.32 31.00
CA THR A 330 -9.47 -10.91 31.17
C THR A 330 -8.38 -10.11 31.90
N GLU A 331 -7.79 -10.68 32.94
CA GLU A 331 -6.67 -10.09 33.68
C GLU A 331 -5.44 -9.93 32.79
N ASN A 332 -5.10 -10.97 32.00
CA ASN A 332 -4.01 -10.91 31.03
C ASN A 332 -4.27 -9.84 29.97
N ALA A 333 -5.49 -9.74 29.42
CA ALA A 333 -5.88 -8.69 28.48
C ALA A 333 -5.69 -7.29 29.06
N PHE A 334 -6.09 -7.08 30.32
CA PHE A 334 -5.92 -5.82 31.00
C PHE A 334 -4.44 -5.45 31.22
N LEU A 335 -3.61 -6.42 31.61
CA LEU A 335 -2.19 -6.21 31.84
C LEU A 335 -1.41 -5.97 30.54
N GLU A 336 -1.71 -6.72 29.48
CA GLU A 336 -1.12 -6.55 28.15
C GLU A 336 -1.45 -5.16 27.58
N LEU A 337 -2.71 -4.71 27.65
CA LEU A 337 -3.13 -3.39 27.15
C LEU A 337 -2.44 -2.22 27.87
N ARG A 338 -1.96 -2.44 29.10
CA ARG A 338 -1.21 -1.44 29.89
C ARG A 338 0.31 -1.55 29.72
N GLY A 339 0.79 -2.53 28.95
CA GLY A 339 2.21 -2.82 28.80
C GLY A 339 2.86 -3.36 30.08
N LEU A 340 2.07 -3.83 31.04
CA LEU A 340 2.54 -4.34 32.35
C LEU A 340 2.89 -5.83 32.31
N HIS A 341 2.47 -6.53 31.26
CA HIS A 341 2.75 -7.95 31.08
C HIS A 341 3.22 -8.23 29.65
N LYS A 342 4.32 -8.99 29.55
CA LYS A 342 4.83 -9.54 28.29
C LYS A 342 4.91 -11.05 28.44
N THR A 343 3.83 -11.75 28.08
CA THR A 343 3.84 -13.19 27.90
C THR A 343 4.75 -13.52 26.72
N ARG A 344 5.81 -14.29 26.97
CA ARG A 344 6.68 -14.81 25.92
C ARG A 344 5.85 -15.72 25.00
N GLU A 345 5.99 -15.53 23.69
CA GLU A 345 5.36 -16.41 22.71
C GLU A 345 6.06 -17.77 22.70
N ASP A 346 5.30 -18.86 22.75
CA ASP A 346 5.81 -20.19 22.43
C ASP A 346 5.75 -20.37 20.91
N PHE A 347 6.81 -19.94 20.22
CA PHE A 347 6.90 -20.03 18.77
C PHE A 347 6.86 -21.47 18.25
N GLN A 348 7.23 -22.46 19.07
CA GLN A 348 7.15 -23.87 18.69
C GLN A 348 5.68 -24.31 18.64
N SER A 349 4.91 -23.98 19.66
CA SER A 349 3.46 -24.25 19.72
C SER A 349 2.72 -23.52 18.60
N ILE A 350 3.03 -22.22 18.39
CA ILE A 350 2.45 -21.40 17.31
C ILE A 350 2.79 -21.96 15.92
N ALA A 351 4.06 -22.32 15.66
CA ALA A 351 4.47 -22.91 14.39
C ALA A 351 3.74 -24.23 14.10
N THR A 352 3.51 -25.04 15.13
CA THR A 352 2.72 -26.28 15.02
C THR A 352 1.30 -25.97 14.55
N LYS A 353 0.63 -25.00 15.17
CA LYS A 353 -0.74 -24.60 14.78
C LYS A 353 -0.81 -24.05 13.36
N TRP A 354 0.20 -23.29 12.93
CA TRP A 354 0.29 -22.83 11.54
C TRP A 354 0.45 -23.97 10.55
N LEU A 355 1.35 -24.93 10.81
CA LEU A 355 1.52 -26.10 9.95
C LEU A 355 0.24 -26.93 9.86
N ASP A 356 -0.42 -27.21 10.98
CA ASP A 356 -1.69 -27.95 11.01
C ASP A 356 -2.77 -27.23 10.19
N ARG A 357 -2.84 -25.90 10.32
CA ARG A 357 -3.75 -25.06 9.55
C ARG A 357 -3.44 -25.11 8.05
N PHE A 358 -2.18 -25.01 7.65
CA PHE A 358 -1.79 -25.12 6.24
C PHE A 358 -2.16 -26.48 5.66
N TRP A 359 -1.86 -27.55 6.40
CA TRP A 359 -2.15 -28.92 5.98
C TRP A 359 -3.64 -29.14 5.76
N SER A 360 -4.45 -28.64 6.70
CA SER A 360 -5.91 -28.71 6.64
C SER A 360 -6.47 -27.83 5.52
N ARG A 361 -5.97 -26.60 5.36
CA ARG A 361 -6.46 -25.63 4.37
C ARG A 361 -6.21 -26.10 2.94
N TYR A 362 -5.00 -26.59 2.65
CA TYR A 362 -4.60 -26.98 1.29
C TYR A 362 -4.85 -28.46 0.98
N ALA A 363 -5.29 -29.25 1.97
CA ALA A 363 -5.56 -30.68 1.83
C ALA A 363 -4.36 -31.47 1.25
N PHE A 364 -3.16 -31.19 1.77
CA PHE A 364 -1.96 -31.88 1.35
C PHE A 364 -2.01 -33.37 1.73
N PRO A 365 -1.51 -34.28 0.87
CA PRO A 365 -1.51 -35.72 1.18
C PRO A 365 -0.51 -36.06 2.30
N GLY A 366 -0.90 -37.00 3.16
CA GLY A 366 -0.04 -37.48 4.25
C GLY A 366 -0.10 -36.59 5.50
N SER A 367 0.92 -36.69 6.35
CA SER A 367 1.05 -35.90 7.58
C SER A 367 1.92 -34.66 7.38
N PRO A 368 1.71 -33.59 8.16
CA PRO A 368 2.59 -32.42 8.16
C PRO A 368 4.06 -32.81 8.38
N PRO A 369 5.03 -32.11 7.76
CA PRO A 369 6.43 -32.35 8.01
C PRO A 369 6.81 -31.91 9.43
N LYS A 370 7.95 -32.43 9.91
CA LYS A 370 8.52 -31.97 11.18
C LYS A 370 8.88 -30.49 11.08
N ILE A 371 8.51 -29.72 12.10
CA ILE A 371 8.83 -28.30 12.23
C ILE A 371 10.37 -28.15 12.25
N PRO A 372 10.94 -27.19 11.49
CA PRO A 372 12.35 -26.82 11.60
C PRO A 372 12.74 -26.50 13.05
N ALA A 373 14.01 -26.67 13.42
CA ALA A 373 14.45 -26.23 14.74
C ALA A 373 14.33 -24.70 14.82
N ILE A 374 13.69 -24.15 15.85
CA ILE A 374 13.51 -22.71 16.00
C ILE A 374 14.62 -22.15 16.90
N VAL A 375 15.30 -21.10 16.42
CA VAL A 375 16.32 -20.35 17.17
C VAL A 375 15.89 -18.90 17.26
N GLU A 376 15.70 -18.42 18.49
CA GLU A 376 15.26 -17.06 18.78
C GLU A 376 16.45 -16.12 19.02
N HIS A 377 16.38 -14.94 18.43
CA HIS A 377 17.34 -13.85 18.56
C HIS A 377 16.63 -12.60 19.07
N PRO A 378 17.21 -11.83 20.00
CA PRO A 378 16.54 -10.67 20.57
C PRO A 378 16.42 -9.50 19.59
N THR A 379 17.40 -9.32 18.70
CA THR A 379 17.51 -8.18 17.78
C THR A 379 18.01 -8.64 16.40
N GLN A 380 17.82 -7.79 15.38
CA GLN A 380 18.35 -8.03 14.04
C GLN A 380 19.87 -8.15 14.04
N GLU A 381 20.56 -7.29 14.79
CA GLU A 381 22.02 -7.30 14.92
C GLU A 381 22.52 -8.64 15.46
N ALA A 382 21.86 -9.21 16.48
CA ALA A 382 22.25 -10.50 17.05
C ALA A 382 22.09 -11.65 16.03
N LEU A 383 21.05 -11.60 15.19
CA LEU A 383 20.85 -12.57 14.11
C LEU A 383 21.93 -12.43 13.03
N ASP A 384 22.22 -11.20 12.60
CA ASP A 384 23.21 -10.93 11.56
C ASP A 384 24.61 -11.34 12.01
N ASP A 385 24.96 -11.08 13.27
CA ASP A 385 26.21 -11.54 13.88
C ASP A 385 26.29 -13.08 13.95
N TYR A 386 25.17 -13.74 14.25
CA TYR A 386 25.10 -15.21 14.31
C TYR A 386 25.26 -15.86 12.93
N LEU A 387 24.57 -15.33 11.92
CA LEU A 387 24.60 -15.87 10.56
C LEU A 387 25.80 -15.37 9.73
N GLY A 388 26.45 -14.29 10.15
CA GLY A 388 27.56 -13.65 9.44
C GLY A 388 27.13 -12.87 8.19
N SER A 389 25.84 -12.56 8.04
CA SER A 389 25.32 -11.79 6.91
C SER A 389 24.04 -11.02 7.27
N PRO A 390 23.89 -9.76 6.78
CA PRO A 390 22.65 -9.01 6.94
C PRO A 390 21.50 -9.57 6.07
N GLY A 391 20.26 -9.28 6.44
CA GLY A 391 19.05 -9.78 5.75
C GLY A 391 17.79 -9.67 6.60
N ASP A 392 16.77 -10.48 6.31
CA ASP A 392 15.45 -10.41 6.97
C ASP A 392 15.46 -10.82 8.46
N SER A 393 14.46 -10.36 9.22
CA SER A 393 14.20 -10.68 10.63
C SER A 393 13.84 -12.14 10.90
N ILE A 394 13.59 -12.91 9.84
CA ILE A 394 13.16 -14.30 9.91
C ILE A 394 13.81 -15.03 8.74
N ARG A 395 14.57 -16.08 9.02
CA ARG A 395 15.31 -16.81 7.97
C ARG A 395 15.26 -18.30 8.19
N LEU A 396 15.02 -19.01 7.11
CA LEU A 396 15.11 -20.45 7.07
C LEU A 396 16.46 -20.85 6.46
N GLU A 397 17.34 -21.41 7.29
CA GLU A 397 18.66 -21.85 6.90
C GLU A 397 18.72 -23.38 6.80
N SER A 398 19.38 -23.87 5.76
CA SER A 398 19.68 -25.28 5.60
C SER A 398 21.09 -25.58 6.06
N ILE A 399 21.23 -26.36 7.12
CA ILE A 399 22.53 -26.86 7.58
C ILE A 399 22.76 -28.22 6.90
N GLY A 400 23.89 -28.33 6.20
CA GLY A 400 24.28 -29.57 5.55
C GLY A 400 25.79 -29.76 5.51
N GLU A 401 26.24 -30.99 5.74
CA GLU A 401 27.60 -31.42 5.45
C GLU A 401 27.64 -32.07 4.05
N TYR A 402 28.68 -31.74 3.26
CA TYR A 402 28.95 -32.35 1.94
C TYR A 402 27.77 -32.32 0.93
N GLY A 403 26.96 -31.26 0.93
CA GLY A 403 25.89 -31.06 -0.06
C GLY A 403 24.62 -31.88 0.17
N LYS A 404 24.49 -32.56 1.32
CA LYS A 404 23.22 -33.10 1.80
C LYS A 404 22.64 -32.18 2.86
N ILE A 405 21.40 -31.74 2.68
CA ILE A 405 20.66 -31.00 3.71
C ILE A 405 20.37 -31.96 4.86
N GLU A 406 20.97 -31.73 6.03
CA GLU A 406 20.77 -32.56 7.21
C GLU A 406 19.68 -31.99 8.13
N GLN A 407 19.57 -30.66 8.23
CA GLN A 407 18.60 -30.01 9.10
C GLN A 407 18.20 -28.62 8.58
N LEU A 408 16.90 -28.29 8.69
CA LEU A 408 16.39 -26.93 8.53
C LEU A 408 16.30 -26.26 9.90
N VAL A 409 16.79 -25.02 9.98
CA VAL A 409 16.73 -24.18 11.18
C VAL A 409 16.04 -22.87 10.82
N LEU A 410 15.02 -22.50 11.60
CA LEU A 410 14.28 -21.27 11.45
C LEU A 410 14.77 -20.27 12.52
N HIS A 411 15.44 -19.22 12.06
CA HIS A 411 15.92 -18.13 12.89
C HIS A 411 14.87 -17.03 12.96
N LEU A 412 14.53 -16.57 14.18
CA LEU A 412 13.49 -15.58 14.43
C LEU A 412 14.03 -14.41 15.25
N VAL A 413 13.78 -13.17 14.85
CA VAL A 413 14.00 -11.98 15.69
C VAL A 413 12.75 -11.68 16.52
N THR A 414 12.82 -11.85 17.83
CA THR A 414 11.66 -11.72 18.73
C THR A 414 11.13 -10.29 18.87
N ALA A 415 11.93 -9.30 18.48
CA ALA A 415 11.51 -7.90 18.44
C ALA A 415 10.65 -7.55 17.21
N GLU A 416 10.59 -8.43 16.20
CA GLU A 416 9.82 -8.20 14.98
C GLU A 416 8.31 -8.11 15.31
N PRO A 417 7.62 -7.03 14.90
CA PRO A 417 6.18 -6.88 15.12
C PRO A 417 5.36 -7.99 14.45
N MET A 418 4.29 -8.45 15.13
CA MET A 418 3.35 -9.43 14.57
C MET A 418 4.00 -10.72 14.03
N LEU A 419 5.17 -11.11 14.56
CA LEU A 419 5.94 -12.26 14.11
C LEU A 419 5.07 -13.53 13.95
N SER A 420 4.21 -13.82 14.93
CA SER A 420 3.31 -14.98 14.96
C SER A 420 2.17 -14.94 13.95
N GLN A 421 1.90 -13.79 13.32
CA GLN A 421 0.79 -13.58 12.38
C GLN A 421 1.24 -13.22 10.97
N ASP A 422 2.47 -12.74 10.80
CA ASP A 422 3.03 -12.35 9.51
C ASP A 422 4.19 -13.26 9.13
N GLY A 423 5.37 -12.98 9.67
CA GLY A 423 6.60 -13.52 9.10
C GLY A 423 6.84 -15.00 9.43
N LEU A 424 6.46 -15.48 10.62
CA LEU A 424 6.54 -16.90 10.97
C LEU A 424 5.71 -17.79 10.02
N PRO A 425 4.38 -17.56 9.85
CA PRO A 425 3.60 -18.35 8.92
C PRO A 425 4.10 -18.24 7.47
N ARG A 426 4.59 -17.06 7.05
CA ARG A 426 5.13 -16.83 5.71
C ARG A 426 6.35 -17.71 5.44
N GLU A 427 7.36 -17.70 6.31
CA GLU A 427 8.58 -18.51 6.13
C GLU A 427 8.32 -20.01 6.30
N LEU A 428 7.47 -20.39 7.26
CA LEU A 428 7.04 -21.78 7.40
C LEU A 428 6.37 -22.27 6.12
N PHE A 429 5.46 -21.49 5.54
CA PHE A 429 4.79 -21.87 4.30
C PHE A 429 5.75 -21.93 3.12
N ARG A 430 6.70 -20.99 3.03
CA ARG A 430 7.74 -20.97 1.99
C ARG A 430 8.54 -22.27 1.96
N SER A 431 8.90 -22.80 3.15
CA SER A 431 9.57 -24.11 3.28
C SER A 431 8.77 -25.28 2.71
N LEU A 432 7.44 -25.14 2.65
CA LEU A 432 6.54 -26.18 2.13
C LEU A 432 6.33 -26.06 0.63
N ILE A 433 6.63 -24.93 -0.01
CA ILE A 433 6.22 -24.69 -1.41
C ILE A 433 6.82 -25.75 -2.33
N GLU A 434 8.13 -25.96 -2.26
CA GLU A 434 8.82 -26.93 -3.12
C GLU A 434 8.32 -28.36 -2.87
N ARG A 435 8.21 -28.75 -1.59
CA ARG A 435 7.83 -30.11 -1.18
C ARG A 435 6.36 -30.43 -1.46
N SER A 436 5.47 -29.49 -1.20
CA SER A 436 4.02 -29.69 -1.25
C SER A 436 3.45 -29.46 -2.66
N PHE A 437 4.02 -28.52 -3.43
CA PHE A 437 3.56 -28.26 -4.79
C PHE A 437 4.40 -28.99 -5.86
N GLY A 438 5.58 -29.53 -5.50
CA GLY A 438 6.48 -30.20 -6.47
C GLY A 438 7.02 -29.23 -7.53
N VAL A 439 7.02 -27.94 -7.19
CA VAL A 439 7.44 -26.83 -8.06
C VAL A 439 8.80 -26.36 -7.57
N SER A 440 9.88 -26.90 -8.14
CA SER A 440 11.22 -26.34 -7.98
C SER A 440 11.25 -24.90 -8.48
N ARG A 441 11.67 -23.97 -7.60
CA ARG A 441 11.88 -22.53 -7.85
C ARG A 441 10.70 -21.81 -8.53
N CYS A 442 9.70 -21.44 -7.74
CA CYS A 442 8.67 -20.48 -8.18
C CYS A 442 9.31 -19.14 -8.55
N PRO A 443 8.73 -18.37 -9.48
CA PRO A 443 9.08 -16.96 -9.64
C PRO A 443 8.87 -16.20 -8.32
N ALA A 444 9.73 -15.24 -8.00
CA ALA A 444 9.73 -14.56 -6.70
C ALA A 444 8.37 -13.96 -6.33
N TRP A 445 7.68 -13.29 -7.28
CA TRP A 445 6.34 -12.74 -7.06
C TRP A 445 5.28 -13.79 -6.71
N LEU A 446 5.39 -15.00 -7.28
CA LEU A 446 4.44 -16.08 -7.07
C LEU A 446 4.70 -16.75 -5.73
N GLU A 447 5.98 -16.94 -5.38
CA GLU A 447 6.40 -17.44 -4.08
C GLU A 447 5.97 -16.49 -2.97
N GLU A 448 6.25 -15.19 -3.13
CA GLU A 448 5.83 -14.17 -2.17
C GLU A 448 4.31 -14.10 -2.07
N GLY A 449 3.57 -14.09 -3.19
CA GLY A 449 2.12 -14.06 -3.15
C GLY A 449 1.51 -15.29 -2.47
N LEU A 450 2.05 -16.49 -2.69
CA LEU A 450 1.64 -17.70 -1.98
C LEU A 450 1.94 -17.63 -0.47
N ALA A 451 3.10 -17.09 -0.11
CA ALA A 451 3.50 -16.94 1.28
C ALA A 451 2.65 -15.86 1.99
N THR A 452 2.30 -14.76 1.32
CA THR A 452 1.35 -13.74 1.81
C THR A 452 -0.02 -14.36 2.08
N LEU A 453 -0.53 -15.24 1.22
CA LEU A 453 -1.81 -15.94 1.45
C LEU A 453 -1.80 -16.89 2.66
N ALA A 454 -0.61 -17.27 3.13
CA ALA A 454 -0.43 -18.10 4.30
C ALA A 454 -0.37 -17.30 5.61
N ARG A 455 -0.28 -15.97 5.54
CA ARG A 455 -0.31 -15.09 6.72
C ARG A 455 -1.62 -15.24 7.50
N GLY A 456 -1.58 -14.81 8.76
CA GLY A 456 -2.72 -14.84 9.65
C GLY A 456 -3.75 -13.74 9.41
N PRO A 457 -4.94 -13.88 10.01
CA PRO A 457 -6.09 -12.99 9.75
C PRO A 457 -5.77 -11.53 10.05
N LEU A 458 -4.88 -11.28 11.01
CA LEU A 458 -4.47 -9.93 11.38
C LEU A 458 -3.58 -9.28 10.32
N ALA A 459 -2.60 -10.02 9.79
CA ALA A 459 -1.74 -9.50 8.73
C ALA A 459 -2.52 -9.39 7.41
N ALA A 460 -3.43 -10.32 7.12
CA ALA A 460 -4.32 -10.23 5.96
C ALA A 460 -5.20 -8.97 5.99
N ASN A 461 -5.78 -8.63 7.14
CA ASN A 461 -6.58 -7.40 7.29
C ASN A 461 -5.72 -6.13 7.10
N ARG A 462 -4.44 -6.19 7.50
CA ARG A 462 -3.48 -5.10 7.23
C ARG A 462 -3.15 -5.02 5.73
N ASP A 463 -2.97 -6.15 5.06
CA ASP A 463 -2.72 -6.21 3.62
C ASP A 463 -3.90 -5.59 2.83
N ASP A 464 -5.14 -5.92 3.20
CA ASP A 464 -6.34 -5.32 2.61
C ASP A 464 -6.36 -3.80 2.81
N TRP A 465 -6.08 -3.32 4.04
CA TRP A 465 -6.02 -1.89 4.33
C TRP A 465 -4.93 -1.16 3.52
N LEU A 466 -3.75 -1.76 3.36
CA LEU A 466 -2.67 -1.19 2.54
C LEU A 466 -3.08 -1.06 1.07
N LEU A 467 -3.76 -2.08 0.54
CA LEU A 467 -4.25 -2.08 -0.83
C LEU A 467 -5.38 -1.06 -1.04
N GLU A 468 -6.31 -0.95 -0.10
CA GLU A 468 -7.37 0.08 -0.14
C GLU A 468 -6.78 1.49 -0.13
N LYS A 469 -5.81 1.74 0.75
CA LYS A 469 -5.11 3.03 0.81
C LYS A 469 -4.38 3.34 -0.50
N ALA A 470 -3.64 2.38 -1.04
CA ALA A 470 -2.95 2.54 -2.32
C ALA A 470 -3.93 2.77 -3.48
N LEU A 471 -5.11 2.15 -3.45
CA LEU A 471 -6.17 2.36 -4.44
C LEU A 471 -6.72 3.79 -4.40
N LEU A 472 -6.97 4.33 -3.20
CA LEU A 472 -7.44 5.69 -3.00
C LEU A 472 -6.42 6.73 -3.48
N GLU A 473 -5.14 6.48 -3.18
CA GLU A 473 -4.04 7.37 -3.57
C GLU A 473 -3.64 7.23 -5.05
N GLY A 474 -4.21 6.28 -5.79
CA GLY A 474 -3.85 5.99 -7.18
C GLY A 474 -2.43 5.41 -7.33
N ARG A 475 -1.93 4.72 -6.30
CA ARG A 475 -0.58 4.17 -6.18
C ARG A 475 -0.53 2.64 -6.19
N ILE A 476 -1.57 1.98 -6.74
CA ILE A 476 -1.58 0.53 -6.90
C ILE A 476 -0.43 0.10 -7.82
N PRO A 477 0.42 -0.87 -7.42
CA PRO A 477 1.50 -1.37 -8.26
C PRO A 477 1.00 -1.95 -9.59
N ASP A 478 1.80 -1.83 -10.65
CA ASP A 478 1.53 -2.49 -11.93
C ASP A 478 1.96 -3.97 -11.85
N ILE A 479 1.09 -4.89 -12.28
CA ILE A 479 1.39 -6.32 -12.33
C ILE A 479 2.62 -6.60 -13.19
N SER A 480 2.83 -5.85 -14.28
CA SER A 480 4.00 -6.03 -15.14
C SER A 480 5.31 -5.75 -14.41
N ASP A 481 5.33 -4.78 -13.51
CA ASP A 481 6.48 -4.51 -12.65
C ASP A 481 6.63 -5.63 -11.63
N LEU A 482 5.55 -5.98 -10.90
CA LEU A 482 5.55 -7.02 -9.85
C LEU A 482 6.14 -8.35 -10.32
N ILE A 483 5.78 -8.83 -11.52
CA ILE A 483 6.25 -10.13 -12.03
C ILE A 483 7.74 -10.14 -12.41
N THR A 484 8.35 -8.97 -12.56
CA THR A 484 9.78 -8.82 -12.92
C THR A 484 10.67 -8.53 -11.71
N MET A 485 10.08 -8.25 -10.54
CA MET A 485 10.83 -7.98 -9.31
C MET A 485 11.42 -9.28 -8.73
N GLU A 486 12.63 -9.15 -8.20
CA GLU A 486 13.32 -10.24 -7.48
C GLU A 486 13.20 -10.11 -5.96
N GLU A 487 13.02 -8.88 -5.45
CA GLU A 487 12.95 -8.58 -4.02
C GLU A 487 11.73 -7.71 -3.68
N PHE A 488 11.08 -8.01 -2.55
CA PHE A 488 9.88 -7.33 -2.06
C PHE A 488 10.12 -6.71 -0.68
N SER A 489 10.68 -5.49 -0.66
CA SER A 489 11.03 -4.77 0.57
C SER A 489 9.86 -4.02 1.21
N SER A 490 8.81 -3.71 0.44
CA SER A 490 7.63 -2.99 0.93
C SER A 490 6.47 -3.94 1.22
N GLU A 491 5.79 -3.77 2.36
CA GLU A 491 4.56 -4.51 2.69
C GLU A 491 3.47 -4.34 1.63
N LEU A 492 3.35 -3.16 1.00
CA LEU A 492 2.37 -2.95 -0.06
C LEU A 492 2.63 -3.87 -1.26
N LEU A 493 3.90 -4.10 -1.62
CA LEU A 493 4.25 -4.99 -2.73
C LEU A 493 3.97 -6.45 -2.39
N ARG A 494 4.22 -6.86 -1.14
CA ARG A 494 3.89 -8.21 -0.64
C ARG A 494 2.39 -8.46 -0.62
N ALA A 495 1.61 -7.50 -0.11
CA ALA A 495 0.15 -7.51 -0.14
C ALA A 495 -0.39 -7.58 -1.57
N ALA A 496 0.19 -6.80 -2.50
CA ALA A 496 -0.17 -6.82 -3.91
C ALA A 496 0.10 -8.19 -4.54
N CYS A 497 1.25 -8.81 -4.29
CA CYS A 497 1.54 -10.17 -4.77
C CYS A 497 0.51 -11.18 -4.24
N GLY A 498 0.17 -11.13 -2.95
CA GLY A 498 -0.84 -11.99 -2.34
C GLY A 498 -2.20 -11.83 -3.00
N SER A 499 -2.66 -10.59 -3.15
CA SER A 499 -3.96 -10.26 -3.76
C SER A 499 -4.05 -10.68 -5.23
N VAL A 500 -2.99 -10.46 -6.02
CA VAL A 500 -2.95 -10.91 -7.43
C VAL A 500 -2.99 -12.44 -7.52
N VAL A 501 -2.22 -13.15 -6.69
CA VAL A 501 -2.28 -14.61 -6.63
C VAL A 501 -3.65 -15.10 -6.21
N GLU A 502 -4.30 -14.44 -5.24
CA GLU A 502 -5.67 -14.73 -4.84
C GLU A 502 -6.64 -14.63 -6.03
N THR A 503 -6.63 -13.51 -6.76
CA THR A 503 -7.47 -13.31 -7.96
C THR A 503 -7.20 -14.38 -9.03
N ILE A 504 -5.95 -14.80 -9.20
CA ILE A 504 -5.61 -15.88 -10.14
C ILE A 504 -6.18 -17.22 -9.65
N LEU A 505 -6.16 -17.48 -8.35
CA LEU A 505 -6.56 -18.76 -7.77
C LEU A 505 -8.06 -18.84 -7.41
N GLU A 506 -8.78 -17.73 -7.36
CA GLU A 506 -10.16 -17.58 -6.86
C GLU A 506 -11.14 -18.69 -7.27
N SER A 507 -11.15 -19.08 -8.55
CA SER A 507 -12.05 -20.12 -9.09
C SER A 507 -11.43 -21.53 -9.17
N THR A 508 -10.25 -21.73 -8.58
CA THR A 508 -9.48 -22.98 -8.70
C THR A 508 -9.84 -23.92 -7.56
N PRO A 509 -10.36 -25.13 -7.84
CA PRO A 509 -10.50 -26.16 -6.83
C PRO A 509 -9.16 -26.41 -6.13
N ARG A 510 -9.16 -26.52 -4.80
CA ARG A 510 -7.93 -26.62 -3.99
C ARG A 510 -6.99 -27.74 -4.46
N THR A 511 -7.55 -28.87 -4.88
CA THR A 511 -6.83 -30.03 -5.43
C THR A 511 -6.07 -29.74 -6.73
N LEU A 512 -6.47 -28.71 -7.48
CA LEU A 512 -5.87 -28.31 -8.76
C LEU A 512 -4.89 -27.14 -8.62
N ILE A 513 -4.79 -26.51 -7.46
CA ILE A 513 -3.84 -25.41 -7.21
C ILE A 513 -2.40 -25.81 -7.56
N PRO A 514 -1.86 -26.97 -7.12
CA PRO A 514 -0.49 -27.37 -7.47
C PRO A 514 -0.24 -27.44 -8.98
N LEU A 515 -1.20 -28.01 -9.73
CA LEU A 515 -1.11 -28.14 -11.18
C LEU A 515 -1.13 -26.77 -11.86
N LYS A 516 -1.97 -25.85 -11.38
CA LYS A 516 -2.09 -24.49 -11.91
C LYS A 516 -0.80 -23.69 -11.68
N LEU A 517 -0.25 -23.75 -10.46
CA LEU A 517 1.02 -23.10 -10.11
C LEU A 517 2.17 -23.63 -10.95
N LYS A 518 2.26 -24.95 -11.13
CA LYS A 518 3.27 -25.59 -11.99
C LYS A 518 3.21 -25.07 -13.43
N ARG A 519 2.01 -24.92 -14.01
CA ARG A 519 1.83 -24.36 -15.36
C ARG A 519 2.24 -22.88 -15.45
N ILE A 520 1.90 -22.08 -14.45
CA ILE A 520 2.30 -20.66 -14.39
C ILE A 520 3.83 -20.55 -14.36
N ARG A 521 4.52 -21.38 -13.58
CA ARG A 521 5.99 -21.45 -13.58
C ARG A 521 6.54 -21.86 -14.95
N ASP A 522 6.04 -22.96 -15.50
CA ASP A 522 6.63 -23.58 -16.69
C ASP A 522 6.40 -22.75 -17.98
N GLU A 523 5.24 -22.09 -18.08
CA GLU A 523 4.85 -21.35 -19.29
C GLU A 523 5.00 -19.83 -19.16
N GLY A 524 5.04 -19.31 -17.93
CA GLY A 524 4.94 -17.89 -17.61
C GLY A 524 3.49 -17.39 -17.52
N LEU A 525 3.24 -16.40 -16.66
CA LEU A 525 1.89 -15.91 -16.34
C LEU A 525 1.09 -15.51 -17.59
N GLU A 526 1.66 -14.70 -18.48
CA GLU A 526 0.93 -14.20 -19.64
C GLU A 526 0.56 -15.31 -20.63
N ARG A 527 1.45 -16.30 -20.85
CA ARG A 527 1.13 -17.46 -21.70
C ARG A 527 0.09 -18.36 -21.06
N PHE A 528 0.18 -18.57 -19.75
CA PHE A 528 -0.81 -19.32 -18.98
C PHE A 528 -2.20 -18.71 -19.13
N LEU A 529 -2.30 -17.40 -18.90
CA LEU A 529 -3.51 -16.60 -18.99
C LEU A 529 -4.17 -16.71 -20.38
N ARG A 530 -3.39 -16.53 -21.46
CA ARG A 530 -3.87 -16.67 -22.85
C ARG A 530 -4.45 -18.05 -23.20
N ARG A 531 -3.94 -19.11 -22.57
CA ARG A 531 -4.32 -20.49 -22.90
C ARG A 531 -5.47 -21.03 -22.06
N HIS A 532 -5.62 -20.55 -20.83
CA HIS A 532 -6.47 -21.18 -19.82
C HIS A 532 -7.53 -20.25 -19.23
N THR A 533 -7.51 -18.96 -19.57
CA THR A 533 -8.45 -17.97 -19.03
C THR A 533 -8.93 -17.01 -20.13
N GLU A 534 -10.04 -16.31 -19.88
CA GLU A 534 -10.55 -15.24 -20.77
C GLU A 534 -9.73 -13.94 -20.66
N ILE A 535 -8.85 -13.87 -19.67
CA ILE A 535 -7.89 -12.79 -19.46
C ILE A 535 -6.67 -13.11 -20.32
N ASP A 536 -6.56 -12.54 -21.51
CA ASP A 536 -5.49 -12.85 -22.47
C ASP A 536 -4.25 -11.95 -22.35
N THR A 537 -4.27 -10.96 -21.46
CA THR A 537 -3.21 -9.96 -21.29
C THR A 537 -3.06 -9.55 -19.83
N LEU A 538 -1.84 -9.14 -19.45
CA LEU A 538 -1.56 -8.58 -18.12
C LEU A 538 -2.40 -7.32 -17.84
N HIS A 539 -2.66 -6.50 -18.87
CA HIS A 539 -3.52 -5.32 -18.73
C HIS A 539 -4.96 -5.69 -18.35
N LYS A 540 -5.55 -6.74 -18.95
CA LYS A 540 -6.87 -7.22 -18.54
C LYS A 540 -6.85 -7.77 -17.12
N LEU A 541 -5.76 -8.43 -16.71
CA LEU A 541 -5.60 -8.89 -15.33
C LEU A 541 -5.55 -7.69 -14.36
N GLN A 542 -4.79 -6.64 -14.70
CA GLN A 542 -4.72 -5.40 -13.91
C GLN A 542 -6.10 -4.77 -13.75
N GLN A 543 -6.86 -4.64 -14.84
CA GLN A 543 -8.20 -4.06 -14.80
C GLN A 543 -9.17 -4.87 -13.96
N ARG A 544 -9.13 -6.21 -14.08
CA ARG A 544 -9.94 -7.10 -13.25
C ARG A 544 -9.56 -6.95 -11.78
N TRP A 545 -8.27 -7.05 -11.46
CA TRP A 545 -7.78 -6.95 -10.09
C TRP A 545 -8.16 -5.62 -9.43
N ILE A 546 -7.98 -4.49 -10.12
CA ILE A 546 -8.46 -3.18 -9.63
C ILE A 546 -9.99 -3.15 -9.48
N GLY A 547 -10.71 -3.80 -10.40
CA GLY A 547 -12.17 -3.95 -10.32
C GLY A 547 -12.61 -4.72 -9.07
N ASP A 548 -11.96 -5.84 -8.78
CA ASP A 548 -12.23 -6.69 -7.63
C ASP A 548 -11.91 -5.95 -6.32
N LEU A 549 -10.77 -5.23 -6.25
CA LEU A 549 -10.42 -4.38 -5.11
C LEU A 549 -11.48 -3.28 -4.86
N ARG A 550 -12.03 -2.69 -5.92
CA ARG A 550 -13.11 -1.70 -5.79
C ARG A 550 -14.42 -2.31 -5.30
N GLN A 551 -14.72 -3.54 -5.69
CA GLN A 551 -15.92 -4.25 -5.23
C GLN A 551 -15.81 -4.65 -3.77
N ARG A 552 -14.63 -5.07 -3.28
CA ARG A 552 -14.41 -5.41 -1.87
C ARG A 552 -14.69 -4.24 -0.90
N ARG A 553 -14.58 -3.00 -1.38
CA ARG A 553 -14.85 -1.78 -0.63
C ARG A 553 -16.35 -1.43 -0.52
N GLY A 554 -17.17 -1.86 -1.48
CA GLY A 554 -18.59 -1.47 -1.60
C GLY A 554 -19.53 -2.53 -1.06
#